data_AF-A0A958SID9-F1
#
_entry.id   AF-A0A958SID9-F1
#
_cell.length_a   1.000
_cell.length_b   1.000
_cell.length_c   1.000
_cell.angle_alpha   90.00
_cell.angle_beta   90.00
_cell.angle_gamma   90.00
#
_symmetry.space_group_name_H-M   'P 1'
#
loop_
_entity.id
_entity.type
_entity.pdbx_description
1 polymer ?
#
loop_
_entity_poly.entity_id
_entity_poly.type
_entity_poly.pdbx_seq_one_letter_code
_entity_poly.pdbx_strand_id
1 'polypeptide(L)'
;MLKLILFISRALNFLPAPVGRNLGRLLGLCWFYVIPIRRRTVLENLSRAFPEKSASERWKMARKNYVHYGLNFCELLCSFTWSKTDFSKRVALTGEKQLLDYLQTHSRGAYLLSLHLGNWELSSGRVIAAGVPLDAVVKTARSAVVQELLEYQRSVLGMGVHYESGTARAILNAVSREKRMVGFFLDQFMGPPIGLPVKFFGQTAGTAAALSLMTEKHNDPVFPVYTYRDRSHKIHVMIEKPVEYPPLSEDKAERLHQKTQVYNDTMERLVRLYPEQWLWLHRRWKPYVGVPRWKPALAAFLCWLMTACVSPDGNRTGIVLPPEPEVSVPNFKDVETVKVTEMETVEPVEAKTPKKKLKKSSKSKENQEAKPVRVFAFDDLP
;
A
#
# COMPACT_ATOMS: atom_id res chain seq x y z
N MET A 1 16.89 -22.35 -11.44
CA MET A 1 15.51 -21.88 -11.73
C MET A 1 15.48 -20.51 -12.39
N LEU A 2 16.20 -19.50 -11.88
CA LEU A 2 16.30 -18.18 -12.50
C LEU A 2 16.62 -18.21 -14.01
N LYS A 3 17.64 -18.97 -14.43
CA LYS A 3 18.00 -19.14 -15.86
C LYS A 3 16.81 -19.62 -16.73
N LEU A 4 15.98 -20.52 -16.22
CA LEU A 4 14.78 -21.01 -16.92
C LEU A 4 13.75 -19.89 -17.06
N ILE A 5 13.54 -19.10 -16.01
CA ILE A 5 12.60 -17.97 -16.06
C ILE A 5 13.09 -16.89 -17.02
N LEU A 6 14.39 -16.60 -17.05
CA LEU A 6 14.98 -15.67 -18.03
C LEU A 6 14.87 -16.20 -19.46
N PHE A 7 15.04 -17.51 -19.67
CA PHE A 7 14.80 -18.13 -20.97
C PHE A 7 13.33 -18.01 -21.40
N ILE A 8 12.39 -18.31 -20.50
CA ILE A 8 10.95 -18.14 -20.74
C ILE A 8 10.63 -16.67 -21.05
N SER A 9 11.20 -15.73 -20.29
CA SER A 9 11.06 -14.30 -20.51
C SER A 9 11.50 -13.90 -21.91
N ARG A 10 12.69 -14.33 -22.35
CA ARG A 10 13.18 -14.07 -23.71
C ARG A 10 12.26 -14.67 -24.76
N ALA A 11 11.89 -15.94 -24.62
CA ALA A 11 11.00 -16.64 -25.55
C ALA A 11 9.64 -15.93 -25.68
N LEU A 12 9.02 -15.53 -24.57
CA LEU A 12 7.75 -14.80 -24.58
C LEU A 12 7.88 -13.42 -25.23
N ASN A 13 9.01 -12.74 -25.09
CA ASN A 13 9.27 -11.45 -25.73
C ASN A 13 9.46 -11.54 -27.25
N PHE A 14 9.82 -12.71 -27.80
CA PHE A 14 9.86 -12.95 -29.25
C PHE A 14 8.48 -13.20 -29.86
N LEU A 15 7.47 -13.54 -29.05
CA LEU A 15 6.13 -13.78 -29.57
C LEU A 15 5.44 -12.48 -30.00
N PRO A 16 4.67 -12.48 -31.11
CA PRO A 16 3.80 -11.37 -31.44
C PRO A 16 2.84 -11.06 -30.29
N ALA A 17 2.63 -9.78 -30.01
CA ALA A 17 1.80 -9.34 -28.88
C ALA A 17 0.39 -9.98 -28.81
N PRO A 18 -0.34 -10.20 -29.94
CA PRO A 18 -1.61 -10.92 -29.89
C PRO A 18 -1.51 -12.35 -29.36
N VAL A 19 -0.42 -13.07 -29.68
CA VAL A 19 -0.20 -14.45 -29.23
C VAL A 19 0.01 -14.48 -27.72
N GLY A 20 0.91 -13.63 -27.20
CA GLY A 20 1.14 -13.51 -25.76
C GLY A 20 -0.14 -13.15 -24.98
N ARG A 21 -0.96 -12.25 -25.53
CA ARG A 21 -2.27 -11.91 -24.93
C ARG A 21 -3.24 -13.07 -24.93
N ASN A 22 -3.30 -13.84 -26.02
CA ASN A 22 -4.17 -15.01 -26.08
C ASN A 22 -3.74 -16.10 -25.10
N LEU A 23 -2.43 -16.33 -24.93
CA LEU A 23 -1.91 -17.22 -23.89
C LEU A 23 -2.33 -16.77 -22.49
N GLY A 24 -2.17 -15.49 -22.17
CA GLY A 24 -2.61 -14.93 -20.89
C GLY A 24 -4.13 -15.05 -20.68
N ARG A 25 -4.92 -14.79 -21.72
CA ARG A 25 -6.38 -14.98 -21.67
C ARG A 25 -6.76 -16.44 -21.40
N LEU A 26 -6.15 -17.38 -22.12
CA LEU A 26 -6.41 -18.81 -21.93
C LEU A 26 -6.02 -19.25 -20.52
N LEU A 27 -4.86 -18.82 -20.03
CA LEU A 27 -4.41 -19.09 -18.67
C LEU A 27 -5.41 -18.59 -17.62
N GLY A 28 -5.90 -17.35 -17.79
CA GLY A 28 -6.92 -16.78 -16.92
C GLY A 28 -8.23 -17.58 -16.94
N LEU A 29 -8.71 -17.96 -18.12
CA LEU A 29 -9.91 -18.80 -18.24
C LEU A 29 -9.72 -20.19 -17.62
N CYS A 30 -8.54 -20.80 -17.76
CA CYS A 30 -8.21 -22.06 -17.09
C CYS A 30 -8.23 -21.92 -15.57
N TRP A 31 -7.62 -20.87 -15.01
CA TRP A 31 -7.65 -20.60 -13.56
C TRP A 31 -9.06 -20.34 -13.03
N PHE A 32 -9.98 -19.91 -13.89
CA PHE A 32 -11.35 -19.61 -13.55
C PHE A 32 -12.29 -20.82 -13.63
N TYR A 33 -12.21 -21.60 -14.72
CA TYR A 33 -13.10 -22.72 -14.98
C TYR A 33 -12.55 -24.07 -14.53
N VAL A 34 -11.24 -24.31 -14.71
CA VAL A 34 -10.63 -25.64 -14.52
C VAL A 34 -9.98 -25.79 -13.14
N ILE A 35 -9.20 -24.81 -12.69
CA ILE A 35 -8.44 -24.86 -11.42
C ILE A 35 -9.00 -23.86 -10.38
N PRO A 36 -10.32 -23.60 -10.33
CA PRO A 36 -10.98 -22.38 -9.81
C PRO A 36 -10.28 -21.66 -8.62
N ILE A 37 -9.19 -20.93 -8.90
CA ILE A 37 -8.20 -20.54 -7.86
C ILE A 37 -8.83 -19.47 -6.98
N ARG A 38 -9.30 -19.82 -5.78
CA ARG A 38 -9.99 -18.89 -4.85
C ARG A 38 -11.21 -18.19 -5.46
N ARG A 39 -11.89 -18.81 -6.42
CA ARG A 39 -13.06 -18.24 -7.11
C ARG A 39 -14.18 -17.82 -6.16
N ARG A 40 -14.40 -18.62 -5.11
CA ARG A 40 -15.35 -18.30 -4.04
C ARG A 40 -15.00 -16.97 -3.36
N THR A 41 -13.74 -16.77 -2.97
CA THR A 41 -13.26 -15.52 -2.37
C THR A 41 -13.51 -14.33 -3.30
N VAL A 42 -13.21 -14.47 -4.60
CA VAL A 42 -13.43 -13.40 -5.58
C VAL A 42 -14.91 -13.01 -5.65
N LEU A 43 -15.81 -13.99 -5.74
CA LEU A 43 -17.25 -13.74 -5.78
C LEU A 43 -17.79 -13.13 -4.48
N GLU A 44 -17.35 -13.61 -3.32
CA GLU A 44 -17.71 -13.05 -2.00
C GLU A 44 -17.24 -11.60 -1.85
N ASN A 45 -16.02 -11.31 -2.32
CA ASN A 45 -15.50 -9.96 -2.30
C ASN A 45 -16.27 -9.03 -3.25
N LEU A 46 -16.61 -9.51 -4.46
CA LEU A 46 -17.41 -8.75 -5.41
C LEU A 46 -18.84 -8.52 -4.90
N SER A 47 -19.46 -9.47 -4.18
CA SER A 47 -20.79 -9.26 -3.58
C SER A 47 -20.75 -8.25 -2.45
N ARG A 48 -19.64 -8.17 -1.72
CA ARG A 48 -19.40 -7.17 -0.68
C ARG A 48 -19.21 -5.77 -1.26
N ALA A 49 -18.41 -5.66 -2.32
CA ALA A 49 -18.06 -4.38 -2.95
C ALA A 49 -19.17 -3.82 -3.85
N PHE A 50 -19.90 -4.70 -4.54
CA PHE A 50 -20.95 -4.36 -5.50
C PHE A 50 -22.24 -5.13 -5.18
N PRO A 51 -22.89 -4.85 -4.02
CA PRO A 51 -24.14 -5.50 -3.64
C PRO A 51 -25.27 -5.21 -4.64
N GLU A 52 -25.24 -4.06 -5.30
CA GLU A 52 -26.22 -3.62 -6.29
C GLU A 52 -26.20 -4.44 -7.59
N LYS A 53 -25.11 -5.18 -7.85
CA LYS A 53 -25.00 -6.02 -9.05
C LYS A 53 -25.66 -7.37 -8.83
N SER A 54 -26.26 -7.93 -9.88
CA SER A 54 -26.76 -9.30 -9.86
C SER A 54 -25.62 -10.32 -9.74
N ALA A 55 -25.96 -11.56 -9.34
CA ALA A 55 -24.99 -12.66 -9.29
C ALA A 55 -24.35 -12.93 -10.68
N SER A 56 -25.12 -12.79 -11.76
CA SER A 56 -24.63 -12.95 -13.14
C SER A 56 -23.63 -11.86 -13.54
N GLU A 57 -23.89 -10.60 -13.17
CA GLU A 57 -22.95 -9.51 -13.42
C GLU A 57 -21.64 -9.69 -12.64
N ARG A 58 -21.71 -10.01 -11.35
CA ARG A 58 -20.53 -10.32 -10.54
C ARG A 58 -19.76 -11.51 -11.12
N TRP A 59 -20.45 -12.49 -11.66
CA TRP A 59 -19.81 -13.64 -12.32
C TRP A 59 -19.05 -13.23 -13.59
N LYS A 60 -19.64 -12.37 -14.43
CA LYS A 60 -18.95 -11.78 -15.59
C LYS A 60 -17.75 -10.93 -15.19
N MET A 61 -17.86 -10.14 -14.11
CA MET A 61 -16.74 -9.35 -13.57
C MET A 61 -15.60 -10.25 -13.08
N ALA A 62 -15.92 -11.29 -12.30
CA ALA A 62 -14.93 -12.27 -11.87
C ALA A 62 -14.23 -12.89 -13.08
N ARG A 63 -14.97 -13.30 -14.13
CA ARG A 63 -14.35 -13.86 -15.35
C ARG A 63 -13.35 -12.90 -15.99
N LYS A 64 -13.71 -11.62 -16.13
CA LYS A 64 -12.82 -10.59 -16.66
C LYS A 64 -11.59 -10.40 -15.78
N ASN A 65 -11.75 -10.46 -14.46
CA ASN A 65 -10.65 -10.36 -13.51
C ASN A 65 -9.63 -11.50 -13.65
N TYR A 66 -10.08 -12.74 -13.84
CA TYR A 66 -9.15 -13.85 -14.08
C TYR A 66 -8.42 -13.74 -15.42
N VAL A 67 -9.11 -13.31 -16.48
CA VAL A 67 -8.46 -13.01 -17.77
C VAL A 67 -7.39 -11.94 -17.59
N HIS A 68 -7.67 -10.87 -16.84
CA HIS A 68 -6.70 -9.83 -16.51
C HIS A 68 -5.49 -10.38 -15.76
N TYR A 69 -5.69 -11.27 -14.78
CA TYR A 69 -4.59 -11.90 -14.05
C TYR A 69 -3.73 -12.83 -14.90
N GLY A 70 -4.32 -13.57 -15.83
CA GLY A 70 -3.56 -14.37 -16.77
C GLY A 70 -2.69 -13.48 -17.69
N LEU A 71 -3.20 -12.32 -18.13
CA LEU A 71 -2.41 -11.33 -18.86
C LEU A 71 -1.27 -10.77 -18.01
N ASN A 72 -1.56 -10.34 -16.78
CA ASN A 72 -0.54 -9.81 -15.85
C ASN A 72 0.58 -10.82 -15.61
N PHE A 73 0.25 -12.10 -15.45
CA PHE A 73 1.23 -13.14 -15.23
C PHE A 73 2.17 -13.29 -16.43
N CYS A 74 1.64 -13.34 -17.65
CA CYS A 74 2.46 -13.39 -18.86
C CYS A 74 3.37 -12.15 -18.99
N GLU A 75 2.86 -10.96 -18.67
CA GLU A 75 3.63 -9.72 -18.75
C GLU A 75 4.70 -9.61 -17.67
N LEU A 76 4.41 -10.07 -16.45
CA LEU A 76 5.42 -10.19 -15.40
C LEU A 76 6.55 -11.11 -15.88
N LEU A 77 6.20 -12.28 -16.45
CA LEU A 77 7.20 -13.18 -17.03
C LEU A 77 8.03 -12.51 -18.12
N CYS A 78 7.43 -11.74 -19.03
CA CYS A 78 8.17 -10.99 -20.03
C CYS A 78 9.09 -9.91 -19.44
N SER A 79 8.71 -9.32 -18.31
CA SER A 79 9.40 -8.17 -17.72
C SER A 79 10.75 -8.49 -17.07
N PHE A 80 11.06 -9.77 -16.82
CA PHE A 80 12.33 -10.15 -16.19
C PHE A 80 13.56 -9.88 -17.06
N THR A 81 13.38 -9.68 -18.36
CA THR A 81 14.46 -9.33 -19.29
C THR A 81 14.30 -7.95 -19.91
N TRP A 82 13.40 -7.12 -19.37
CA TRP A 82 13.21 -5.75 -19.85
C TRP A 82 14.28 -4.82 -19.28
N SER A 83 14.86 -4.00 -20.16
CA SER A 83 15.66 -2.84 -19.77
C SER A 83 14.78 -1.66 -19.33
N LYS A 84 15.38 -0.62 -18.75
CA LYS A 84 14.67 0.66 -18.49
C LYS A 84 14.04 1.23 -19.77
N THR A 85 14.72 1.11 -20.91
CA THR A 85 14.20 1.52 -22.22
C THR A 85 12.97 0.70 -22.63
N ASP A 86 12.95 -0.61 -22.37
CA ASP A 86 11.78 -1.46 -22.62
C ASP A 86 10.59 -1.04 -21.77
N PHE A 87 10.80 -0.78 -20.47
CA PHE A 87 9.75 -0.24 -19.60
C PHE A 87 9.17 1.05 -20.15
N SER A 88 10.00 2.02 -20.55
CA SER A 88 9.57 3.29 -21.12
C SER A 88 8.76 3.13 -22.42
N LYS A 89 9.13 2.18 -23.29
CA LYS A 89 8.39 1.90 -24.54
C LYS A 89 7.08 1.16 -24.29
N ARG A 90 7.08 0.19 -23.38
CA ARG A 90 5.98 -0.78 -23.21
C ARG A 90 4.90 -0.28 -22.25
N VAL A 91 5.27 0.47 -21.22
CA VAL A 91 4.37 0.97 -20.18
C VAL A 91 4.25 2.49 -20.29
N ALA A 92 3.04 2.99 -20.47
CA ALA A 92 2.78 4.42 -20.45
C ALA A 92 2.88 4.95 -19.02
N LEU A 93 3.35 6.18 -18.86
CA LEU A 93 3.43 6.88 -17.59
C LEU A 93 2.76 8.24 -17.75
N THR A 94 2.00 8.64 -16.74
CA THR A 94 1.36 9.95 -16.69
C THR A 94 1.49 10.51 -15.30
N GLY A 95 1.82 11.81 -15.21
CA GLY A 95 2.05 12.49 -13.93
C GLY A 95 3.49 12.37 -13.40
N GLU A 96 4.43 11.82 -14.17
CA GLU A 96 5.86 11.73 -13.78
C GLU A 96 6.48 13.08 -13.40
N LYS A 97 6.09 14.15 -14.11
CA LYS A 97 6.53 15.51 -13.85
C LYS A 97 6.22 15.94 -12.41
N GLN A 98 5.12 15.45 -11.82
CA GLN A 98 4.76 15.77 -10.43
C GLN A 98 5.81 15.27 -9.44
N LEU A 99 6.33 14.06 -9.64
CA LEU A 99 7.37 13.50 -8.75
C LEU A 99 8.73 14.13 -9.03
N LEU A 100 9.06 14.34 -10.31
CA LEU A 100 10.34 14.93 -10.70
C LEU A 100 10.45 16.38 -10.23
N ASP A 101 9.41 17.20 -10.42
CA ASP A 101 9.37 18.59 -9.94
C ASP A 101 9.45 18.65 -8.41
N TYR A 102 8.72 17.77 -7.71
CA TYR A 102 8.79 17.67 -6.25
C TYR A 102 10.23 17.35 -5.80
N LEU A 103 10.86 16.35 -6.43
CA LEU A 103 12.25 15.97 -6.16
C LEU A 103 13.26 17.01 -6.62
N GLN A 104 12.93 17.97 -7.47
CA GLN A 104 13.82 19.08 -7.80
C GLN A 104 13.73 20.21 -6.76
N THR A 105 12.51 20.49 -6.30
CA THR A 105 12.20 21.66 -5.45
C THR A 105 12.30 21.39 -3.95
N HIS A 106 12.22 20.14 -3.52
CA HIS A 106 12.27 19.76 -2.11
C HIS A 106 13.60 19.09 -1.77
N SER A 107 14.01 19.12 -0.50
CA SER A 107 15.23 18.46 -0.01
C SER A 107 15.00 17.01 0.45
N ARG A 108 13.74 16.57 0.45
CA ARG A 108 13.29 15.25 0.91
C ARG A 108 12.57 14.52 -0.21
N GLY A 109 12.51 13.20 -0.11
CA GLY A 109 11.59 12.38 -0.88
C GLY A 109 10.15 12.54 -0.38
N ALA A 110 9.29 11.62 -0.81
CA ALA A 110 7.89 11.57 -0.40
C ALA A 110 7.37 10.13 -0.43
N TYR A 111 6.11 9.95 -0.06
CA TYR A 111 5.49 8.64 0.00
C TYR A 111 4.54 8.43 -1.17
N LEU A 112 4.41 7.18 -1.61
CA LEU A 112 3.45 6.78 -2.63
C LEU A 112 2.41 5.83 -2.03
N LEU A 113 1.13 6.11 -2.26
CA LEU A 113 0.04 5.20 -1.96
C LEU A 113 -0.27 4.38 -3.20
N SER A 114 -0.11 3.07 -3.11
CA SER A 114 -0.42 2.14 -4.20
C SER A 114 -1.30 0.98 -3.73
N LEU A 115 -1.73 0.19 -4.70
CA LEU A 115 -2.64 -0.94 -4.54
C LEU A 115 -2.40 -1.96 -5.64
N HIS A 116 -2.85 -3.20 -5.44
CA HIS A 116 -2.70 -4.31 -6.38
C HIS A 116 -3.74 -4.20 -7.52
N LEU A 117 -3.71 -3.09 -8.26
CA LEU A 117 -4.57 -2.75 -9.40
C LEU A 117 -3.77 -2.77 -10.70
N GLY A 118 -4.40 -3.20 -11.80
CA GLY A 118 -3.73 -3.30 -13.09
C GLY A 118 -2.59 -4.33 -13.03
N ASN A 119 -1.48 -4.06 -13.71
CA ASN A 119 -0.24 -4.82 -13.52
C ASN A 119 0.75 -4.01 -12.66
N TRP A 120 0.53 -4.04 -11.34
CA TRP A 120 1.31 -3.25 -10.39
C TRP A 120 2.81 -3.61 -10.38
N GLU A 121 3.19 -4.85 -10.73
CA GLU A 121 4.60 -5.28 -10.76
C GLU A 121 5.42 -4.48 -11.78
N LEU A 122 4.79 -3.98 -12.83
CA LEU A 122 5.45 -3.16 -13.84
C LEU A 122 5.56 -1.68 -13.45
N SER A 123 4.84 -1.24 -12.42
CA SER A 123 4.78 0.18 -12.02
C SER A 123 6.15 0.70 -11.59
N SER A 124 6.82 -0.02 -10.69
CA SER A 124 8.14 0.36 -10.17
C SER A 124 9.17 0.44 -11.29
N GLY A 125 9.20 -0.55 -12.19
CA GLY A 125 10.10 -0.54 -13.34
C GLY A 125 9.90 0.68 -14.22
N ARG A 126 8.63 1.05 -14.49
CA ARG A 126 8.33 2.24 -15.31
C ARG A 126 8.67 3.56 -14.63
N VAL A 127 8.38 3.69 -13.33
CA VAL A 127 8.69 4.89 -12.53
C VAL A 127 10.21 5.09 -12.41
N ILE A 128 10.96 4.02 -12.16
CA ILE A 128 12.43 4.06 -12.11
C ILE A 128 13.02 4.38 -13.49
N ALA A 129 12.43 3.84 -14.56
CA ALA A 129 12.85 4.16 -15.93
C ALA A 129 12.63 5.64 -16.30
N ALA A 130 11.74 6.36 -15.60
CA ALA A 130 11.60 7.82 -15.70
C ALA A 130 12.62 8.61 -14.85
N GLY A 131 13.56 7.93 -14.17
CA GLY A 131 14.59 8.58 -13.36
C GLY A 131 14.18 8.88 -11.92
N VAL A 132 13.04 8.36 -11.45
CA VAL A 132 12.59 8.54 -10.06
C VAL A 132 13.28 7.52 -9.15
N PRO A 133 14.05 7.94 -8.12
CA PRO A 133 14.59 7.03 -7.11
C PRO A 133 13.45 6.46 -6.26
N LEU A 134 13.27 5.14 -6.31
CA LEU A 134 12.09 4.48 -5.74
C LEU A 134 12.47 3.31 -4.82
N ASP A 135 11.80 3.27 -3.69
CA ASP A 135 11.78 2.14 -2.77
C ASP A 135 10.36 1.60 -2.61
N ALA A 136 10.25 0.32 -2.23
CA ALA A 136 8.98 -0.27 -1.86
C ALA A 136 9.05 -0.91 -0.47
N VAL A 137 7.97 -0.76 0.29
CA VAL A 137 7.74 -1.57 1.50
C VAL A 137 7.10 -2.87 1.08
N VAL A 138 7.78 -4.00 1.36
CA VAL A 138 7.38 -5.31 0.87
C VAL A 138 7.28 -6.34 1.99
N LYS A 139 6.52 -7.39 1.72
CA LYS A 139 6.55 -8.63 2.50
C LYS A 139 7.47 -9.64 1.85
N THR A 140 8.11 -10.46 2.67
CA THR A 140 8.87 -11.60 2.17
C THR A 140 7.90 -12.61 1.53
N ALA A 141 8.17 -12.99 0.29
CA ALA A 141 7.41 -14.04 -0.38
C ALA A 141 7.64 -15.38 0.32
N ARG A 142 6.58 -16.18 0.46
CA ARG A 142 6.67 -17.51 1.12
C ARG A 142 7.52 -18.51 0.33
N SER A 143 7.54 -18.38 -0.99
CA SER A 143 8.35 -19.22 -1.87
C SER A 143 9.72 -18.58 -2.06
N ALA A 144 10.78 -19.29 -1.69
CA ALA A 144 12.16 -18.84 -1.87
C ALA A 144 12.47 -18.52 -3.34
N VAL A 145 11.90 -19.28 -4.27
CA VAL A 145 12.02 -19.05 -5.71
C VAL A 145 11.40 -17.71 -6.11
N VAL A 146 10.17 -17.44 -5.66
CA VAL A 146 9.47 -16.19 -5.98
C VAL A 146 10.20 -15.02 -5.34
N GLN A 147 10.71 -15.21 -4.13
CA GLN A 147 11.52 -14.22 -3.43
C GLN A 147 12.78 -13.87 -4.23
N GLU A 148 13.57 -14.86 -4.63
CA GLU A 148 14.80 -14.68 -5.42
C GLU A 148 14.53 -13.95 -6.74
N LEU A 149 13.43 -14.31 -7.41
CA LEU A 149 13.04 -13.72 -8.68
C LEU A 149 12.63 -12.24 -8.54
N LEU A 150 11.84 -11.92 -7.51
CA LEU A 150 11.46 -10.54 -7.21
C LEU A 150 12.68 -9.72 -6.79
N GLU A 151 13.58 -10.26 -5.97
CA GLU A 151 14.83 -9.61 -5.59
C GLU A 151 15.72 -9.32 -6.79
N TYR A 152 15.89 -10.29 -7.70
CA TYR A 152 16.62 -10.11 -8.94
C TYR A 152 16.07 -8.93 -9.75
N GLN A 153 14.76 -8.90 -10.00
CA GLN A 153 14.14 -7.81 -10.77
C GLN A 153 14.32 -6.45 -10.10
N ARG A 154 14.14 -6.38 -8.77
CA ARG A 154 14.29 -5.14 -8.00
C ARG A 154 15.73 -4.64 -8.00
N SER A 155 16.70 -5.55 -7.87
CA SER A 155 18.14 -5.24 -7.95
C SER A 155 18.51 -4.68 -9.33
N VAL A 156 18.10 -5.34 -10.42
CA VAL A 156 18.40 -4.90 -11.79
C VAL A 156 17.82 -3.51 -12.08
N LEU A 157 16.66 -3.20 -11.50
CA LEU A 157 16.06 -1.87 -11.63
C LEU A 157 16.74 -0.80 -10.76
N GLY A 158 17.44 -1.19 -9.69
CA GLY A 158 17.96 -0.27 -8.67
C GLY A 158 16.89 0.21 -7.67
N MET A 159 15.86 -0.61 -7.45
CA MET A 159 14.79 -0.33 -6.49
C MET A 159 15.26 -0.70 -5.07
N GLY A 160 15.10 0.21 -4.11
CA GLY A 160 15.34 -0.13 -2.70
C GLY A 160 14.16 -0.91 -2.12
N VAL A 161 14.45 -1.73 -1.10
CA VAL A 161 13.47 -2.66 -0.54
C VAL A 161 13.50 -2.59 0.97
N HIS A 162 12.32 -2.33 1.57
CA HIS A 162 12.13 -2.29 3.02
C HIS A 162 11.18 -3.40 3.43
N TYR A 163 11.69 -4.41 4.15
CA TYR A 163 10.85 -5.51 4.66
C TYR A 163 10.03 -5.07 5.88
N GLU A 164 8.77 -5.50 5.97
CA GLU A 164 7.73 -4.98 6.87
C GLU A 164 8.08 -4.80 8.36
N SER A 165 9.02 -5.59 8.92
CA SER A 165 9.43 -5.49 10.34
C SER A 165 10.73 -4.70 10.51
N GLY A 166 10.75 -3.71 11.41
CA GLY A 166 11.97 -3.03 11.86
C GLY A 166 12.55 -1.99 10.89
N THR A 167 11.91 -1.73 9.75
CA THR A 167 12.43 -0.85 8.70
C THR A 167 11.96 0.60 8.77
N ALA A 168 11.18 0.98 9.79
CA ALA A 168 10.68 2.35 9.93
C ALA A 168 11.80 3.41 9.87
N ARG A 169 12.93 3.14 10.53
CA ARG A 169 14.10 4.03 10.50
C ARG A 169 14.76 4.08 9.12
N ALA A 170 14.83 2.94 8.43
CA ALA A 170 15.39 2.85 7.08
C ALA A 170 14.52 3.63 6.07
N ILE A 171 13.20 3.48 6.16
CA ILE A 171 12.22 4.24 5.36
C ILE A 171 12.37 5.74 5.60
N LEU A 172 12.42 6.17 6.87
CA LEU A 172 12.61 7.58 7.21
C LEU A 172 13.95 8.12 6.69
N ASN A 173 15.02 7.33 6.72
CA ASN A 173 16.31 7.71 6.14
C ASN A 173 16.25 7.81 4.61
N ALA A 174 15.61 6.86 3.94
CA ALA A 174 15.43 6.87 2.49
C ALA A 174 14.72 8.15 2.03
N VAL A 175 13.65 8.55 2.73
CA VAL A 175 12.94 9.81 2.44
C VAL A 175 13.76 11.03 2.82
N SER A 176 14.30 11.08 4.03
CA SER A 176 14.88 12.32 4.60
C SER A 176 16.32 12.62 4.19
N ARG A 177 17.12 11.60 3.87
CA ARG A 177 18.56 11.72 3.61
C ARG A 177 18.91 11.35 2.18
N GLU A 178 18.29 10.31 1.66
CA GLU A 178 18.58 9.78 0.31
C GLU A 178 17.64 10.34 -0.76
N LYS A 179 16.62 11.10 -0.34
CA LYS A 179 15.67 11.79 -1.22
C LYS A 179 14.92 10.83 -2.15
N ARG A 180 14.52 9.67 -1.61
CA ARG A 180 13.85 8.59 -2.35
C ARG A 180 12.34 8.63 -2.14
N MET A 181 11.59 8.25 -3.17
CA MET A 181 10.16 7.99 -3.06
C MET A 181 9.96 6.61 -2.44
N VAL A 182 9.04 6.46 -1.48
CA VAL A 182 8.78 5.16 -0.84
C VAL A 182 7.31 4.75 -1.04
N GLY A 183 7.10 3.64 -1.76
CA GLY A 183 5.78 3.11 -2.06
C GLY A 183 5.23 2.15 -1.01
N PHE A 184 3.95 2.34 -0.68
CA PHE A 184 3.17 1.52 0.25
C PHE A 184 1.96 0.92 -0.45
N PHE A 185 1.81 -0.40 -0.35
CA PHE A 185 0.62 -1.12 -0.78
C PHE A 185 -0.28 -1.40 0.44
N LEU A 186 -1.43 -0.72 0.53
CA LEU A 186 -2.29 -0.74 1.73
C LEU A 186 -3.62 -1.49 1.55
N ASP A 187 -3.89 -2.01 0.36
CA ASP A 187 -5.15 -2.63 -0.03
C ASP A 187 -5.30 -4.09 0.44
N GLN A 188 -4.32 -4.63 1.19
CA GLN A 188 -4.41 -5.95 1.81
C GLN A 188 -4.81 -5.85 3.29
N PHE A 189 -5.67 -6.77 3.74
CA PHE A 189 -6.03 -6.90 5.16
C PHE A 189 -4.80 -6.98 6.09
N MET A 190 -4.79 -6.11 7.09
CA MET A 190 -3.88 -6.14 8.24
C MET A 190 -4.69 -6.07 9.54
N GLY A 191 -4.47 -7.03 10.44
CA GLY A 191 -5.14 -7.04 11.76
C GLY A 191 -4.39 -6.21 12.81
N PRO A 192 -4.91 -6.14 14.04
CA PRO A 192 -4.20 -5.57 15.18
C PRO A 192 -2.84 -6.26 15.42
N PRO A 193 -1.82 -5.55 15.95
CA PRO A 193 -1.83 -4.13 16.33
C PRO A 193 -1.49 -3.16 15.19
N ILE A 194 -1.15 -3.68 13.99
CA ILE A 194 -0.57 -2.88 12.90
C ILE A 194 -1.65 -2.21 12.03
N GLY A 195 -2.78 -2.90 11.86
CA GLY A 195 -3.90 -2.40 11.08
C GLY A 195 -4.95 -1.68 11.92
N LEU A 196 -5.52 -0.60 11.39
CA LEU A 196 -6.67 0.11 11.95
C LEU A 196 -7.98 -0.35 11.29
N PRO A 197 -9.10 -0.36 12.04
CA PRO A 197 -10.40 -0.69 11.48
C PRO A 197 -10.99 0.53 10.77
N VAL A 198 -10.87 0.57 9.45
CA VAL A 198 -11.39 1.64 8.57
C VAL A 198 -12.40 1.07 7.58
N LYS A 199 -13.19 1.92 6.93
CA LYS A 199 -14.17 1.51 5.91
C LYS A 199 -13.51 1.32 4.55
N PHE A 200 -13.95 0.32 3.81
CA PHE A 200 -13.61 0.05 2.41
C PHE A 200 -14.80 -0.66 1.76
N PHE A 201 -15.40 -0.03 0.75
CA PHE A 201 -16.70 -0.34 0.17
C PHE A 201 -17.80 -0.42 1.25
N GLY A 202 -17.85 0.58 2.13
CA GLY A 202 -18.81 0.66 3.24
C GLY A 202 -18.62 -0.37 4.36
N GLN A 203 -17.72 -1.35 4.19
CA GLN A 203 -17.47 -2.42 5.16
C GLN A 203 -16.17 -2.20 5.91
N THR A 204 -16.12 -2.64 7.17
CA THR A 204 -14.91 -2.55 7.99
C THR A 204 -13.82 -3.47 7.42
N ALA A 205 -12.64 -2.91 7.16
CA ALA A 205 -11.44 -3.60 6.70
C ALA A 205 -10.22 -3.13 7.49
N GLY A 206 -9.43 -4.08 8.00
CA GLY A 206 -8.17 -3.77 8.67
C GLY A 206 -7.11 -3.28 7.68
N THR A 207 -6.60 -2.05 7.87
CA THR A 207 -5.66 -1.39 6.96
C THR A 207 -4.43 -0.91 7.72
N ALA A 208 -3.23 -1.19 7.21
CA ALA A 208 -2.00 -0.86 7.90
C ALA A 208 -1.85 0.65 8.14
N ALA A 209 -1.56 1.04 9.38
CA ALA A 209 -1.37 2.45 9.76
C ALA A 209 0.03 3.01 9.40
N ALA A 210 0.90 2.18 8.80
CA ALA A 210 2.31 2.50 8.60
C ALA A 210 2.51 3.81 7.83
N LEU A 211 1.76 4.03 6.74
CA LEU A 211 1.86 5.26 5.95
C LEU A 211 1.38 6.49 6.73
N SER A 212 0.29 6.37 7.48
CA SER A 212 -0.23 7.42 8.36
C SER A 212 0.80 7.80 9.43
N LEU A 213 1.48 6.80 10.01
CA LEU A 213 2.56 6.98 10.98
C LEU A 213 3.80 7.66 10.37
N MET A 214 4.21 7.28 9.15
CA MET A 214 5.38 7.86 8.49
C MET A 214 5.20 9.34 8.16
N THR A 215 3.98 9.72 7.78
CA THR A 215 3.64 11.09 7.37
C THR A 215 3.31 11.99 8.56
N GLU A 216 3.13 11.44 9.77
CA GLU A 216 2.68 12.18 10.95
C GLU A 216 3.63 13.30 11.38
N LYS A 217 4.94 13.08 11.28
CA LYS A 217 5.94 14.01 11.83
C LYS A 217 6.30 15.15 10.87
N HIS A 218 6.31 14.87 9.57
CA HIS A 218 6.91 15.75 8.59
C HIS A 218 5.91 16.27 7.55
N ASN A 219 4.65 15.81 7.58
CA ASN A 219 3.64 16.15 6.58
C ASN A 219 4.15 15.97 5.13
N ASP A 220 5.07 15.02 4.91
CA ASP A 220 5.55 14.70 3.58
C ASP A 220 4.35 14.26 2.73
N PRO A 221 4.21 14.74 1.48
CA PRO A 221 3.05 14.43 0.64
C PRO A 221 2.96 12.94 0.32
N VAL A 222 1.73 12.50 0.07
CA VAL A 222 1.42 11.13 -0.34
C VAL A 222 0.82 11.17 -1.73
N PHE A 223 1.54 10.68 -2.74
CA PHE A 223 1.05 10.64 -4.12
C PHE A 223 0.35 9.29 -4.38
N PRO A 224 -0.93 9.27 -4.83
CA PRO A 224 -1.55 8.05 -5.31
C PRO A 224 -0.87 7.60 -6.61
N VAL A 225 -0.43 6.34 -6.64
CA VAL A 225 0.17 5.72 -7.82
C VAL A 225 -0.52 4.40 -8.10
N TYR A 226 -1.09 4.26 -9.30
CA TYR A 226 -1.81 3.05 -9.68
C TYR A 226 -1.55 2.67 -11.13
N THR A 227 -1.73 1.39 -11.42
CA THR A 227 -1.64 0.86 -12.75
C THR A 227 -3.03 0.47 -13.25
N TYR A 228 -3.29 0.66 -14.53
CA TYR A 228 -4.43 0.04 -15.20
C TYR A 228 -4.08 -0.35 -16.63
N ARG A 229 -4.88 -1.24 -17.19
CA ARG A 229 -4.85 -1.59 -18.61
C ARG A 229 -6.05 -0.97 -19.30
N ASP A 230 -5.82 -0.29 -20.41
CA ASP A 230 -6.90 0.27 -21.22
C ASP A 230 -7.51 -0.77 -22.18
N ARG A 231 -8.51 -0.34 -22.95
CA ARG A 231 -9.20 -1.18 -23.94
C ARG A 231 -8.31 -1.59 -25.12
N SER A 232 -7.23 -0.87 -25.38
CA SER A 232 -6.21 -1.18 -26.40
C SER A 232 -5.15 -2.17 -25.89
N HIS A 233 -5.28 -2.63 -24.64
CA HIS A 233 -4.33 -3.45 -23.90
C HIS A 233 -3.02 -2.74 -23.50
N LYS A 234 -2.91 -1.42 -23.68
CA LYS A 234 -1.78 -0.66 -23.17
C LYS A 234 -1.85 -0.56 -21.65
N ILE A 235 -0.72 -0.73 -21.00
CA ILE A 235 -0.57 -0.57 -19.55
C ILE A 235 -0.16 0.86 -19.26
N HIS A 236 -0.85 1.47 -18.32
CA HIS A 236 -0.65 2.84 -17.87
C HIS A 236 -0.32 2.84 -16.39
N VAL A 237 0.72 3.58 -16.02
CA VAL A 237 1.01 3.96 -14.64
C VAL A 237 0.62 5.42 -14.49
N MET A 238 -0.26 5.68 -13.54
CA MET A 238 -0.78 7.00 -13.23
C MET A 238 -0.21 7.47 -11.91
N ILE A 239 0.28 8.71 -11.89
CA ILE A 239 0.65 9.45 -10.69
C ILE A 239 -0.33 10.61 -10.56
N GLU A 240 -1.13 10.57 -9.50
CA GLU A 240 -2.05 11.65 -9.16
C GLU A 240 -1.40 12.67 -8.23
N LYS A 241 -2.02 13.85 -8.13
CA LYS A 241 -1.65 14.88 -7.17
C LYS A 241 -1.66 14.31 -5.74
N PRO A 242 -0.91 14.91 -4.80
CA PRO A 242 -0.93 14.47 -3.41
C PRO A 242 -2.33 14.35 -2.85
N VAL A 243 -2.53 13.35 -1.99
CA VAL A 243 -3.76 13.17 -1.22
C VAL A 243 -4.01 14.43 -0.39
N GLU A 244 -5.21 14.98 -0.53
CA GLU A 244 -5.72 16.06 0.30
C GLU A 244 -6.41 15.46 1.52
N TYR A 245 -6.17 16.06 2.68
CA TYR A 245 -6.79 15.64 3.94
C TYR A 245 -7.84 16.68 4.36
N PRO A 246 -8.99 16.24 4.89
CA PRO A 246 -9.88 17.15 5.60
C PRO A 246 -9.18 17.68 6.87
N PRO A 247 -9.74 18.71 7.54
CA PRO A 247 -9.28 19.09 8.87
C PRO A 247 -9.16 17.87 9.79
N LEU A 248 -7.96 17.60 10.27
CA LEU A 248 -7.64 16.42 11.08
C LEU A 248 -7.76 16.75 12.57
N SER A 249 -8.13 15.74 13.37
CA SER A 249 -8.24 15.86 14.83
C SER A 249 -6.94 16.32 15.51
N GLU A 250 -7.01 16.88 16.72
CA GLU A 250 -5.82 17.09 17.55
C GLU A 250 -5.39 15.82 18.31
N ASP A 251 -6.29 14.84 18.44
CA ASP A 251 -5.94 13.53 18.99
C ASP A 251 -5.15 12.70 17.98
N LYS A 252 -4.00 12.19 18.41
CA LYS A 252 -3.11 11.43 17.52
C LYS A 252 -3.74 10.13 17.02
N ALA A 253 -4.47 9.41 17.86
CA ALA A 253 -5.05 8.13 17.46
C ALA A 253 -6.15 8.36 16.41
N GLU A 254 -6.98 9.37 16.64
CA GLU A 254 -8.04 9.79 15.72
C GLU A 254 -7.47 10.31 14.39
N ARG A 255 -6.41 11.13 14.40
CA ARG A 255 -5.74 11.54 13.15
C ARG A 255 -5.22 10.38 12.33
N LEU A 256 -4.57 9.42 12.98
CA LEU A 256 -4.04 8.25 12.28
C LEU A 256 -5.17 7.43 11.66
N HIS A 257 -6.32 7.33 12.34
CA HIS A 257 -7.52 6.72 11.80
C HIS A 257 -8.05 7.48 10.58
N GLN A 258 -8.27 8.79 10.70
CA GLN A 258 -8.76 9.67 9.63
C GLN A 258 -7.86 9.63 8.38
N LYS A 259 -6.53 9.73 8.53
CA LYS A 259 -5.59 9.61 7.41
C LYS A 259 -5.67 8.24 6.74
N THR A 260 -5.78 7.17 7.55
CA THR A 260 -5.91 5.80 7.02
C THR A 260 -7.24 5.62 6.28
N GLN A 261 -8.31 6.27 6.75
CA GLN A 261 -9.61 6.29 6.06
C GLN A 261 -9.50 6.97 4.70
N VAL A 262 -8.87 8.14 4.62
CA VAL A 262 -8.64 8.86 3.35
C VAL A 262 -7.86 8.00 2.35
N TYR A 263 -6.84 7.25 2.79
CA TYR A 263 -6.14 6.32 1.91
C TYR A 263 -7.03 5.19 1.39
N ASN A 264 -7.91 4.66 2.23
CA ASN A 264 -8.89 3.66 1.81
C ASN A 264 -9.90 4.21 0.81
N ASP A 265 -10.41 5.42 1.03
CA ASP A 265 -11.36 6.08 0.14
C ASP A 265 -10.70 6.35 -1.23
N THR A 266 -9.43 6.76 -1.21
CA THR A 266 -8.60 6.93 -2.41
C THR A 266 -8.48 5.62 -3.17
N MET A 267 -8.09 4.52 -2.50
CA MET A 267 -8.00 3.20 -3.12
C MET A 267 -9.36 2.70 -3.61
N GLU A 268 -10.45 2.93 -2.87
CA GLU A 268 -11.80 2.53 -3.25
C GLU A 268 -12.23 3.22 -4.55
N ARG A 269 -12.02 4.54 -4.66
CA ARG A 269 -12.28 5.28 -5.91
C ARG A 269 -11.53 4.65 -7.08
N LEU A 270 -10.25 4.33 -6.90
CA LEU A 270 -9.42 3.73 -7.96
C LEU A 270 -9.90 2.32 -8.36
N VAL A 271 -10.28 1.48 -7.38
CA VAL A 271 -10.86 0.16 -7.66
C VAL A 271 -12.20 0.29 -8.39
N ARG A 272 -13.03 1.29 -8.05
CA ARG A 272 -14.31 1.54 -8.74
C ARG A 272 -14.13 1.96 -10.20
N LEU A 273 -13.04 2.63 -10.55
CA LEU A 273 -12.73 3.00 -11.94
C LEU A 273 -12.38 1.77 -12.79
N TYR A 274 -11.66 0.79 -12.23
CA TYR A 274 -11.19 -0.41 -12.94
C TYR A 274 -11.49 -1.69 -12.15
N PRO A 275 -12.77 -2.00 -11.89
CA PRO A 275 -13.15 -3.03 -10.92
C PRO A 275 -12.70 -4.42 -11.35
N GLU A 276 -12.61 -4.73 -12.63
CA GLU A 276 -12.07 -6.02 -13.09
C GLU A 276 -10.55 -6.16 -12.94
N GLN A 277 -9.81 -5.14 -12.51
CA GLN A 277 -8.34 -5.15 -12.51
C GLN A 277 -7.72 -5.18 -11.10
N TRP A 278 -8.52 -5.23 -10.04
CA TRP A 278 -8.06 -5.29 -8.66
C TRP A 278 -7.93 -6.73 -8.13
N LEU A 279 -7.08 -6.94 -7.12
CA LEU A 279 -6.74 -8.25 -6.55
C LEU A 279 -7.84 -8.83 -5.65
N TRP A 280 -8.95 -9.19 -6.28
CA TRP A 280 -10.09 -9.85 -5.63
C TRP A 280 -9.77 -11.22 -5.03
N LEU A 281 -8.60 -11.82 -5.33
CA LEU A 281 -8.17 -13.10 -4.77
C LEU A 281 -7.74 -12.99 -3.28
N HIS A 282 -7.45 -11.77 -2.82
CA HIS A 282 -7.12 -11.53 -1.42
C HIS A 282 -8.39 -11.47 -0.56
N ARG A 283 -8.36 -12.08 0.62
CA ARG A 283 -9.46 -11.95 1.59
C ARG A 283 -9.33 -10.59 2.29
N ARG A 284 -9.93 -9.54 1.71
CA ARG A 284 -9.87 -8.15 2.21
C ARG A 284 -10.68 -7.96 3.49
N TRP A 285 -11.90 -8.48 3.54
CA TRP A 285 -12.81 -8.34 4.69
C TRP A 285 -12.73 -9.57 5.61
N LYS A 286 -11.58 -9.77 6.26
CA LYS A 286 -11.47 -10.73 7.37
C LYS A 286 -12.09 -10.11 8.65
N PRO A 287 -12.62 -10.92 9.57
CA PRO A 287 -13.04 -10.43 10.87
C PRO A 287 -11.92 -9.64 11.56
N TYR A 288 -12.22 -8.41 11.95
CA TYR A 288 -11.32 -7.56 12.73
C TYR A 288 -11.55 -7.90 14.21
N VAL A 289 -10.91 -8.96 14.68
CA VAL A 289 -11.03 -9.42 16.07
C VAL A 289 -9.78 -8.98 16.83
N GLY A 290 -9.97 -8.16 17.87
CA GLY A 290 -8.91 -7.63 18.73
C GLY A 290 -8.94 -6.10 18.83
N VAL A 291 -8.67 -5.60 20.04
CA VAL A 291 -8.57 -4.15 20.31
C VAL A 291 -7.21 -3.64 19.78
N PRO A 292 -7.15 -2.54 19.02
CA PRO A 292 -5.88 -1.89 18.70
C PRO A 292 -5.16 -1.51 20.00
N ARG A 293 -4.04 -2.16 20.32
CA ARG A 293 -3.21 -1.80 21.48
C ARG A 293 -2.40 -0.54 21.17
N TRP A 294 -3.03 0.62 21.13
CA TRP A 294 -2.34 1.85 21.48
C TRP A 294 -2.35 1.92 23.01
N LYS A 295 -1.42 1.24 23.67
CA LYS A 295 -1.26 1.45 25.12
C LYS A 295 -0.47 2.75 25.32
N PRO A 296 -1.04 3.86 25.83
CA PRO A 296 -0.22 4.76 26.63
C PRO A 296 0.32 3.91 27.79
N ALA A 297 1.62 4.01 28.06
CA ALA A 297 2.35 3.13 28.98
C ALA A 297 1.70 2.95 30.37
N LEU A 298 0.82 3.87 30.78
CA LEU A 298 0.09 3.87 32.05
C LEU A 298 -0.87 2.67 32.23
N ALA A 299 -1.54 2.20 31.16
CA ALA A 299 -2.50 1.10 31.27
C ALA A 299 -1.84 -0.29 31.38
N ALA A 300 -0.59 -0.44 30.91
CA ALA A 300 0.18 -1.67 31.13
C ALA A 300 0.71 -1.74 32.56
N PHE A 301 1.11 -0.61 33.14
CA PHE A 301 1.55 -0.49 34.51
C PHE A 301 0.43 -0.77 35.52
N LEU A 302 -0.76 -0.18 35.30
CA LEU A 302 -1.95 -0.43 36.13
C LEU A 302 -2.45 -1.88 35.99
N CYS A 303 -2.42 -2.45 34.78
CA CYS A 303 -2.84 -3.84 34.57
C CYS A 303 -1.84 -4.84 35.15
N TRP A 304 -0.54 -4.51 35.26
CA TRP A 304 0.49 -5.30 35.93
C TRP A 304 0.39 -5.20 37.46
N LEU A 305 0.09 -4.02 37.99
CA LEU A 305 -0.21 -3.80 39.42
C LEU A 305 -1.44 -4.61 39.87
N MET A 306 -2.45 -4.73 39.01
CA MET A 306 -3.68 -5.49 39.32
C MET A 306 -3.52 -7.01 39.19
N THR A 307 -2.52 -7.52 38.45
CA THR A 307 -2.19 -8.95 38.37
C THR A 307 -1.09 -9.39 39.34
N ALA A 308 -0.50 -8.49 40.12
CA ALA A 308 0.50 -8.83 41.14
C ALA A 308 -0.12 -9.29 42.48
N CYS A 309 -1.44 -9.35 42.60
CA CYS A 309 -2.15 -9.79 43.81
C CYS A 309 -3.04 -11.01 43.56
N VAL A 310 -2.49 -12.14 43.10
CA VAL A 310 -3.14 -13.45 43.21
C VAL A 310 -2.08 -14.53 43.52
N SER A 311 -2.12 -15.05 44.75
CA SER A 311 -1.38 -16.22 45.22
C SER A 311 -1.94 -17.51 44.58
N PRO A 312 -1.16 -18.61 44.41
CA PRO A 312 -1.58 -19.83 43.73
C PRO A 312 -2.65 -20.69 44.44
N ASP A 313 -3.19 -20.22 45.57
CA ASP A 313 -4.05 -21.05 46.41
C ASP A 313 -5.51 -20.68 46.20
N GLY A 314 -6.21 -21.52 45.43
CA GLY A 314 -7.57 -21.32 44.95
C GLY A 314 -8.64 -21.26 46.04
N ASN A 315 -8.77 -20.12 46.71
CA ASN A 315 -9.97 -19.75 47.46
C ASN A 315 -10.63 -18.50 46.86
N ARG A 316 -11.93 -18.63 46.55
CA ARG A 316 -12.80 -17.59 45.99
C ARG A 316 -12.93 -16.43 46.98
N THR A 317 -12.56 -15.23 46.56
CA THR A 317 -13.02 -13.99 47.22
C THR A 317 -14.22 -13.44 46.44
N GLY A 318 -15.36 -13.35 47.12
CA GLY A 318 -16.66 -12.99 46.55
C GLY A 318 -16.76 -11.53 46.15
N ILE A 319 -16.35 -11.20 44.93
CA ILE A 319 -16.63 -9.90 44.31
C ILE A 319 -17.85 -10.06 43.40
N VAL A 320 -18.99 -9.48 43.80
CA VAL A 320 -20.13 -9.27 42.93
C VAL A 320 -19.80 -8.10 42.01
N LEU A 321 -19.77 -8.35 40.70
CA LEU A 321 -19.62 -7.29 39.70
C LEU A 321 -20.89 -6.43 39.70
N PRO A 322 -20.80 -5.08 39.65
CA PRO A 322 -21.97 -4.25 39.46
C PRO A 322 -22.61 -4.54 38.10
N PRO A 323 -23.95 -4.45 37.97
CA PRO A 323 -24.62 -4.61 36.68
C PRO A 323 -24.13 -3.57 35.68
N GLU A 324 -24.04 -3.96 34.40
CA GLU A 324 -23.60 -3.08 33.32
C GLU A 324 -24.43 -1.78 33.31
N PRO A 325 -23.81 -0.60 33.15
CA PRO A 325 -24.58 0.64 33.04
C PRO A 325 -25.38 0.63 31.74
N GLU A 326 -26.70 0.86 31.85
CA GLU A 326 -27.54 1.17 30.69
C GLU A 326 -27.04 2.48 30.05
N VAL A 327 -26.35 2.35 28.92
CA VAL A 327 -25.98 3.50 28.10
C VAL A 327 -27.17 3.84 27.20
N SER A 328 -27.94 4.86 27.59
CA SER A 328 -28.95 5.46 26.73
C SER A 328 -28.26 6.25 25.60
N VAL A 329 -28.41 5.79 24.37
CA VAL A 329 -27.93 6.51 23.17
C VAL A 329 -28.96 7.60 22.82
N PRO A 330 -28.58 8.89 22.74
CA PRO A 330 -29.54 9.95 22.38
C PRO A 330 -30.06 9.77 20.94
N ASN A 331 -31.36 10.00 20.77
CA ASN A 331 -32.03 9.97 19.47
C ASN A 331 -31.75 11.27 18.70
N PHE A 332 -31.03 11.17 17.58
CA PHE A 332 -30.66 12.32 16.75
C PHE A 332 -31.85 12.83 15.90
N LYS A 333 -32.83 13.47 16.55
CA LYS A 333 -33.88 14.23 15.82
C LYS A 333 -33.98 15.70 16.17
N ASP A 334 -33.31 16.19 17.21
CA ASP A 334 -33.42 17.59 17.62
C ASP A 334 -32.04 18.23 17.81
N VAL A 335 -31.42 18.69 16.72
CA VAL A 335 -30.39 19.73 16.81
C VAL A 335 -30.70 20.80 15.78
N GLU A 336 -31.16 21.93 16.30
CA GLU A 336 -31.45 23.16 15.57
C GLU A 336 -30.21 23.70 14.84
N THR A 337 -30.45 24.18 13.63
CA THR A 337 -29.51 24.92 12.80
C THR A 337 -29.01 26.18 13.50
N VAL A 338 -27.72 26.25 13.82
CA VAL A 338 -27.05 27.49 14.24
C VAL A 338 -26.48 28.22 13.03
N LYS A 339 -26.87 29.50 12.91
CA LYS A 339 -26.49 30.44 11.85
C LYS A 339 -25.00 30.76 11.85
N VAL A 340 -24.46 30.90 10.65
CA VAL A 340 -23.10 31.35 10.35
C VAL A 340 -23.02 32.87 10.52
N THR A 341 -22.07 33.36 11.31
CA THR A 341 -21.66 34.77 11.35
C THR A 341 -20.26 34.89 10.77
N GLU A 342 -20.09 35.87 9.88
CA GLU A 342 -18.87 36.23 9.17
C GLU A 342 -17.72 36.62 10.12
N MET A 343 -16.48 36.29 9.74
CA MET A 343 -15.28 36.89 10.33
C MET A 343 -14.25 37.25 9.27
N GLU A 344 -13.62 38.38 9.54
CA GLU A 344 -12.92 39.29 8.64
C GLU A 344 -11.53 38.81 8.17
N THR A 345 -11.13 39.39 7.05
CA THR A 345 -9.83 39.27 6.39
C THR A 345 -8.69 39.91 7.21
N VAL A 346 -7.58 39.18 7.39
CA VAL A 346 -6.33 39.72 7.95
C VAL A 346 -5.21 39.58 6.91
N GLU A 347 -4.50 40.68 6.68
CA GLU A 347 -3.40 40.86 5.72
C GLU A 347 -2.08 40.15 6.12
N PRO A 348 -1.16 39.89 5.16
CA PRO A 348 0.01 39.05 5.37
C PRO A 348 1.22 39.82 5.93
N VAL A 349 1.94 39.21 6.87
CA VAL A 349 3.21 39.73 7.42
C VAL A 349 4.41 39.07 6.72
N GLU A 350 5.30 39.91 6.18
CA GLU A 350 6.56 39.53 5.53
C GLU A 350 7.57 38.86 6.48
N ALA A 351 8.18 37.75 6.04
CA ALA A 351 9.24 37.06 6.78
C ALA A 351 10.64 37.40 6.25
N LYS A 352 11.49 37.99 7.11
CA LYS A 352 12.93 38.21 6.87
C LYS A 352 13.74 36.94 7.16
N THR A 353 14.59 36.55 6.21
CA THR A 353 15.52 35.40 6.31
C THR A 353 16.82 35.77 7.05
N PRO A 354 17.33 34.89 7.92
CA PRO A 354 18.76 34.89 8.24
C PRO A 354 19.45 33.57 7.84
N LYS A 355 20.52 33.73 7.05
CA LYS A 355 21.57 32.73 6.78
C LYS A 355 22.41 32.48 8.03
N LYS A 356 22.76 31.23 8.37
CA LYS A 356 24.15 30.84 8.74
C LYS A 356 24.41 29.34 8.93
N LYS A 357 25.44 28.91 8.18
CA LYS A 357 26.61 28.06 8.51
C LYS A 357 26.41 26.65 9.11
N LEU A 358 26.81 25.68 8.28
CA LEU A 358 27.14 24.30 8.64
C LEU A 358 28.30 24.21 9.64
N LYS A 359 28.17 23.32 10.62
CA LYS A 359 29.30 22.64 11.27
C LYS A 359 29.11 21.13 11.14
N LYS A 360 30.10 20.46 10.53
CA LYS A 360 30.23 19.00 10.50
C LYS A 360 30.66 18.53 11.90
N SER A 361 29.98 17.53 12.43
CA SER A 361 30.44 16.73 13.57
C SER A 361 30.23 15.26 13.21
N SER A 362 31.35 14.55 13.07
CA SER A 362 31.44 13.11 12.98
C SER A 362 31.16 12.50 14.36
N LYS A 363 30.37 11.43 14.40
CA LYS A 363 30.47 10.39 15.43
C LYS A 363 29.87 9.09 14.88
N SER A 364 30.75 8.11 14.77
CA SER A 364 30.48 6.69 14.53
C SER A 364 29.58 6.13 15.62
N LYS A 365 28.61 5.28 15.26
CA LYS A 365 28.04 4.25 16.13
C LYS A 365 27.57 3.06 15.28
N GLU A 366 28.01 1.90 15.73
CA GLU A 366 27.75 0.52 15.31
C GLU A 366 26.41 0.28 14.60
N ASN A 367 26.51 -0.32 13.42
CA ASN A 367 25.41 -0.90 12.67
C ASN A 367 25.15 -2.32 13.20
N GLN A 368 23.89 -2.60 13.56
CA GLN A 368 23.38 -3.96 13.56
C GLN A 368 23.26 -4.41 12.10
N GLU A 369 23.91 -5.53 11.76
CA GLU A 369 23.96 -6.10 10.42
C GLU A 369 22.55 -6.39 9.87
N ALA A 370 22.13 -5.59 8.90
CA ALA A 370 21.13 -6.03 7.94
C ALA A 370 21.78 -7.10 7.05
N LYS A 371 21.10 -8.23 6.83
CA LYS A 371 21.55 -9.26 5.88
C LYS A 371 21.91 -8.60 4.54
N PRO A 372 23.06 -8.92 3.92
CA PRO A 372 23.45 -8.30 2.67
C PRO A 372 22.44 -8.67 1.57
N VAL A 373 21.85 -7.65 0.96
CA VAL A 373 21.09 -7.78 -0.28
C VAL A 373 22.08 -8.19 -1.38
N ARG A 374 21.83 -9.30 -2.07
CA ARG A 374 22.63 -9.67 -3.25
C ARG A 374 22.40 -8.62 -4.33
N VAL A 375 23.43 -7.80 -4.58
CA VAL A 375 23.45 -6.83 -5.68
C VAL A 375 23.87 -7.59 -6.94
N PHE A 376 22.99 -7.66 -7.92
CA PHE A 376 23.32 -8.16 -9.25
C PHE A 376 23.75 -6.97 -10.12
N ALA A 377 25.01 -6.95 -10.57
CA ALA A 377 25.51 -5.93 -11.49
C ALA A 377 25.02 -6.21 -12.92
N PHE A 378 24.81 -5.14 -13.70
CA PHE A 378 24.34 -5.22 -15.09
C PHE A 378 25.38 -5.88 -16.02
N ASP A 379 26.66 -5.75 -15.69
CA ASP A 379 27.79 -6.18 -16.51
C ASP A 379 28.18 -7.66 -16.31
N ASP A 380 27.55 -8.37 -15.37
CA ASP A 380 27.81 -9.80 -15.07
C ASP A 380 26.87 -10.75 -15.84
N LEU A 381 26.28 -10.30 -16.95
CA LEU A 381 25.42 -11.14 -17.79
C LEU A 381 26.25 -11.86 -18.87
N PRO A 382 26.12 -13.20 -19.02
CA PRO A 382 26.58 -13.90 -20.21
C PRO A 382 25.72 -13.59 -21.45
#